data_AF-A0AAW5MCG9-F1
#
_entry.id   AF-A0AAW5MCG9-F1
#
_cell.length_a   1.000
_cell.length_b   1.000
_cell.length_c   1.000
_cell.angle_alpha   90.00
_cell.angle_beta   90.00
_cell.angle_gamma   90.00
#
_symmetry.space_group_name_H-M   'P 1'
#
loop_
_entity.id
_entity.type
_entity.pdbx_description
1 polymer ?
#
loop_
_entity_poly.entity_id
_entity_poly.type
_entity_poly.pdbx_seq_one_letter_code
_entity_poly.pdbx_strand_id
1 'polypeptide(L)'
;MKIEGSDQPGGEQPLRQPPPPESMAQRQFERLLAKTPEPDLFERWQQGAPLEGLLASVEPAAKRELLWQIYQQGDKSAPEIGKQLFAPVTDKLIARFGERQSPVVDAIDLPELRATMREFDPLASRREKVLLNLLSELRDGQGAVPAGHQFLDALARRELMTLIPLNGMVDNLMRNSHKLDLEA
;
A
#
# COMPACT_ATOMS: atom_id res chain seq x y z
N MET A 1 58.52 -15.22 -58.36
CA MET A 1 57.71 -16.34 -57.80
C MET A 1 56.28 -15.83 -57.63
N LYS A 2 55.29 -16.61 -58.07
CA LYS A 2 53.85 -16.33 -57.96
C LYS A 2 53.33 -16.77 -56.59
N ILE A 3 52.45 -15.98 -55.98
CA ILE A 3 51.25 -16.36 -55.18
C ILE A 3 50.43 -15.04 -55.14
N GLU A 4 49.36 -14.78 -55.90
CA GLU A 4 48.03 -15.40 -56.05
C GLU A 4 47.19 -15.46 -54.76
N GLY A 5 46.19 -14.55 -54.68
CA GLY A 5 44.87 -14.73 -54.04
C GLY A 5 44.84 -14.78 -52.51
N SER A 6 43.81 -14.32 -51.79
CA SER A 6 42.49 -13.83 -52.18
C SER A 6 41.90 -13.06 -50.99
N ASP A 7 41.05 -12.07 -51.27
CA ASP A 7 40.07 -11.55 -50.32
C ASP A 7 39.20 -12.69 -49.79
N GLN A 8 39.00 -12.77 -48.47
CA GLN A 8 37.93 -13.55 -47.86
C GLN A 8 37.19 -12.72 -46.79
N PRO A 9 35.89 -12.49 -46.96
CA PRO A 9 35.01 -11.90 -45.96
C PRO A 9 34.38 -12.99 -45.08
N GLY A 10 33.89 -12.60 -43.90
CA GLY A 10 32.85 -13.34 -43.19
C GLY A 10 33.32 -14.04 -41.91
N GLY A 11 33.13 -13.35 -40.78
CA GLY A 11 33.04 -14.02 -39.48
C GLY A 11 31.72 -14.79 -39.39
N GLU A 12 31.79 -16.08 -39.16
CA GLU A 12 30.64 -16.97 -38.96
C GLU A 12 29.88 -16.60 -37.67
N GLN A 13 28.61 -16.24 -37.81
CA GLN A 13 27.66 -16.24 -36.69
C GLN A 13 27.19 -17.68 -36.42
N PRO A 14 27.08 -18.12 -35.16
CA PRO A 14 26.47 -19.41 -34.86
C PRO A 14 24.98 -19.32 -35.22
N LEU A 15 24.55 -20.14 -36.19
CA LEU A 15 23.14 -20.34 -36.53
C LEU A 15 22.37 -20.73 -35.26
N ARG A 16 21.56 -19.80 -34.73
CA ARG A 16 20.52 -20.09 -33.74
C ARG A 16 19.60 -21.15 -34.35
N GLN A 17 19.64 -22.37 -33.82
CA GLN A 17 18.62 -23.36 -34.10
C GLN A 17 17.25 -22.78 -33.68
N PRO A 18 16.20 -22.90 -34.52
CA PRO A 18 14.86 -22.57 -34.08
C PRO A 18 14.47 -23.54 -32.96
N PRO A 19 13.78 -23.07 -31.90
CA PRO A 19 13.29 -23.95 -30.85
C PRO A 19 12.37 -25.02 -31.48
N PRO A 20 12.40 -26.27 -30.97
CA PRO A 20 11.54 -27.32 -31.49
C PRO A 20 10.06 -26.92 -31.37
N PRO A 21 9.20 -27.35 -32.31
CA PRO A 21 7.79 -27.00 -32.29
C PRO A 21 7.14 -27.58 -31.02
N GLU A 22 6.61 -26.70 -30.18
CA GLU A 22 5.85 -27.07 -28.99
C GLU A 22 4.72 -28.02 -29.36
N SER A 23 4.63 -29.15 -28.65
CA SER A 23 3.56 -30.10 -28.88
C SER A 23 2.21 -29.49 -28.47
N MET A 24 1.16 -29.78 -29.24
CA MET A 24 -0.22 -29.40 -28.89
C MET A 24 -0.61 -29.85 -27.46
N ALA A 25 -0.04 -30.97 -27.00
CA ALA A 25 -0.20 -31.48 -25.65
C ALA A 25 0.46 -30.58 -24.58
N GLN A 26 1.66 -30.03 -24.83
CA GLN A 26 2.28 -29.04 -23.94
C GLN A 26 1.44 -27.76 -23.85
N ARG A 27 0.93 -27.25 -24.97
CA ARG A 27 0.07 -26.05 -24.97
C ARG A 27 -1.26 -26.26 -24.24
N GLN A 28 -1.84 -27.46 -24.34
CA GLN A 28 -3.04 -27.82 -23.59
C GLN A 28 -2.76 -27.96 -22.09
N PHE A 29 -1.63 -28.55 -21.72
CA PHE A 29 -1.21 -28.67 -20.34
C PHE A 29 -0.91 -27.30 -19.70
N GLU A 30 -0.22 -26.40 -20.41
CA GLU A 30 0.01 -25.03 -19.96
C GLU A 30 -1.28 -24.24 -19.82
N ARG A 31 -2.26 -24.42 -20.72
CA ARG A 31 -3.59 -23.81 -20.57
C ARG A 31 -4.38 -24.36 -19.39
N LEU A 32 -4.21 -25.63 -19.03
CA LEU A 32 -4.83 -26.22 -17.84
C LEU A 32 -4.14 -25.79 -16.54
N LEU A 33 -2.85 -25.47 -16.61
CA LEU A 33 -2.08 -24.90 -15.49
C LEU A 33 -2.25 -23.38 -15.35
N ALA A 34 -2.61 -22.69 -16.43
CA ALA A 34 -3.00 -21.30 -16.41
C ALA A 34 -4.35 -21.19 -15.69
N LYS A 35 -4.32 -21.18 -14.35
CA LYS A 35 -5.42 -20.68 -13.55
C LYS A 35 -5.76 -19.30 -14.10
N THR A 36 -6.97 -19.15 -14.64
CA THR A 36 -7.53 -17.83 -14.91
C THR A 36 -7.31 -17.02 -13.63
N PRO A 37 -6.62 -15.87 -13.68
CA PRO A 37 -6.39 -15.08 -12.48
C PRO A 37 -7.76 -14.82 -11.89
N GLU A 38 -7.97 -15.37 -10.70
CA GLU A 38 -9.19 -15.16 -9.95
C GLU A 38 -9.33 -13.63 -9.81
N PRO A 39 -10.48 -13.04 -10.18
CA PRO A 39 -10.63 -11.58 -10.15
C PRO A 39 -10.31 -11.10 -8.74
N ASP A 40 -9.56 -10.01 -8.66
CA ASP A 40 -9.15 -9.41 -7.38
C ASP A 40 -10.39 -9.18 -6.51
N LEU A 41 -10.25 -9.24 -5.19
CA LEU A 41 -11.37 -9.10 -4.27
C LEU A 41 -12.14 -7.79 -4.52
N PHE A 42 -11.40 -6.75 -4.89
CA PHE A 42 -11.96 -5.46 -5.25
C PHE A 42 -12.80 -5.50 -6.53
N GLU A 43 -12.35 -6.21 -7.57
CA GLU A 43 -13.11 -6.38 -8.82
C GLU A 43 -14.40 -7.15 -8.57
N ARG A 44 -14.36 -8.20 -7.74
CA ARG A 44 -15.57 -8.96 -7.35
C ARG A 44 -16.57 -8.08 -6.61
N TRP A 45 -16.08 -7.24 -5.70
CA TRP A 45 -16.91 -6.27 -5.01
C TRP A 45 -17.54 -5.27 -5.98
N GLN A 46 -16.76 -4.73 -6.92
CA GLN A 46 -17.26 -3.83 -7.98
C GLN A 46 -18.32 -4.50 -8.88
N GLN A 47 -18.23 -5.82 -9.09
CA GLN A 47 -19.23 -6.62 -9.81
C GLN A 47 -20.50 -6.92 -9.00
N GLY A 48 -20.60 -6.42 -7.77
CA GLY A 48 -21.79 -6.54 -6.91
C GLY A 48 -21.76 -7.71 -5.92
N ALA A 49 -20.61 -8.38 -5.73
CA ALA A 49 -20.49 -9.39 -4.69
C ALA A 49 -20.63 -8.75 -3.29
N PRO A 50 -21.36 -9.40 -2.36
CA PRO A 50 -21.59 -8.85 -1.03
C PRO A 50 -20.28 -8.76 -0.23
N LEU A 51 -20.04 -7.59 0.37
CA LEU A 51 -18.79 -7.30 1.07
C LEU A 51 -18.55 -8.27 2.22
N GLU A 52 -19.58 -8.62 3.00
CA GLU A 52 -19.49 -9.53 4.13
C GLU A 52 -19.03 -10.92 3.68
N GLY A 53 -19.53 -11.39 2.54
CA GLY A 53 -19.15 -12.68 1.96
C GLY A 53 -17.70 -12.68 1.47
N LEU A 54 -17.26 -11.58 0.86
CA LEU A 54 -15.88 -11.40 0.46
C LEU A 54 -14.94 -11.37 1.67
N LEU A 55 -15.31 -10.62 2.71
CA LEU A 55 -14.51 -10.52 3.93
C LEU A 55 -14.47 -11.83 4.71
N ALA A 56 -15.56 -12.61 4.80
CA ALA A 56 -15.61 -13.79 5.67
C ALA A 56 -14.48 -14.83 5.41
N SER A 57 -14.05 -14.97 4.16
CA SER A 57 -13.20 -16.08 3.71
C SER A 57 -11.73 -15.71 3.49
N VAL A 58 -11.31 -14.49 3.84
CA VAL A 58 -9.97 -13.98 3.51
C VAL A 58 -9.13 -13.67 4.75
N GLU A 59 -7.81 -13.70 4.56
CA GLU A 59 -6.81 -13.35 5.57
C GLU A 59 -6.95 -11.90 6.04
N PRO A 60 -6.62 -11.57 7.31
CA PRO A 60 -6.76 -10.22 7.86
C PRO A 60 -6.10 -9.11 7.04
N ALA A 61 -4.93 -9.38 6.46
CA ALA A 61 -4.23 -8.42 5.61
C ALA A 61 -5.01 -8.15 4.31
N ALA A 62 -5.56 -9.19 3.67
CA ALA A 62 -6.37 -9.06 2.45
C ALA A 62 -7.71 -8.36 2.73
N LYS A 63 -8.35 -8.66 3.88
CA LYS A 63 -9.52 -7.90 4.37
C LYS A 63 -9.21 -6.42 4.44
N ARG A 64 -8.12 -6.08 5.12
CA ARG A 64 -7.73 -4.70 5.34
C ARG A 64 -7.38 -3.98 4.04
N GLU A 65 -6.72 -4.66 3.10
CA GLU A 65 -6.43 -4.12 1.78
C GLU A 65 -7.72 -3.80 1.00
N LEU A 66 -8.68 -4.74 0.95
CA LEU A 66 -9.97 -4.53 0.31
C LEU A 66 -10.70 -3.32 0.90
N LEU A 67 -10.76 -3.22 2.23
CA LEU A 67 -11.37 -2.08 2.91
C LEU A 67 -10.69 -0.77 2.52
N TRP A 68 -9.36 -0.74 2.40
CA TRP A 68 -8.63 0.46 1.94
C TRP A 68 -8.91 0.80 0.48
N GLN A 69 -9.06 -0.19 -0.41
CA GLN A 69 -9.40 0.04 -1.81
C GLN A 69 -10.82 0.62 -1.93
N ILE A 70 -11.78 0.10 -1.18
CA ILE A 70 -13.16 0.60 -1.12
C ILE A 70 -13.18 2.01 -0.53
N TYR A 71 -12.53 2.24 0.60
CA TYR A 71 -12.47 3.55 1.26
C TYR A 71 -11.92 4.64 0.33
N GLN A 72 -10.94 4.30 -0.51
CA GLN A 72 -10.34 5.23 -1.47
C GLN A 72 -11.26 5.62 -2.62
N GLN A 73 -12.33 4.85 -2.90
CA GLN A 73 -13.33 5.26 -3.88
C GLN A 73 -14.10 6.50 -3.43
N GLY A 74 -14.17 6.76 -2.11
CA GLY A 74 -14.88 7.92 -1.56
C GLY A 74 -16.39 7.88 -1.81
N ASP A 75 -16.95 6.68 -1.97
CA ASP A 75 -18.37 6.49 -2.24
C ASP A 75 -19.23 6.57 -0.96
N LYS A 76 -20.51 6.20 -1.07
CA LYS A 76 -21.46 6.20 0.06
C LYS A 76 -21.06 5.27 1.21
N SER A 77 -20.23 4.26 0.94
CA SER A 77 -19.78 3.27 1.92
C SER A 77 -18.58 3.78 2.72
N ALA A 78 -17.87 4.80 2.23
CA ALA A 78 -16.64 5.30 2.84
C ALA A 78 -16.72 5.61 4.35
N PRO A 79 -17.81 6.18 4.92
CA PRO A 79 -17.91 6.40 6.36
C PRO A 79 -17.90 5.10 7.17
N GLU A 80 -18.64 4.08 6.72
CA GLU A 80 -18.76 2.80 7.44
C GLU A 80 -17.48 1.98 7.31
N ILE A 81 -16.89 1.95 6.12
CA ILE A 81 -15.58 1.33 5.88
C ILE A 81 -14.49 2.04 6.68
N GLY A 82 -14.56 3.37 6.80
CA GLY A 82 -13.67 4.17 7.64
C GLY A 82 -13.68 3.70 9.10
N LYS A 83 -14.86 3.46 9.69
CA LYS A 83 -14.95 2.92 11.06
C LYS A 83 -14.23 1.57 11.19
N GLN A 84 -14.44 0.66 10.24
CA GLN A 84 -13.79 -0.66 10.25
C GLN A 84 -12.26 -0.57 10.08
N LEU A 85 -11.78 0.42 9.33
CA LEU A 85 -10.35 0.66 9.15
C LEU A 85 -9.69 1.29 10.37
N PHE A 86 -10.35 2.29 10.97
CA PHE A 86 -9.75 3.18 11.96
C PHE A 86 -9.95 2.70 13.39
N ALA A 87 -11.14 2.19 13.75
CA ALA A 87 -11.46 1.83 15.13
C ALA A 87 -10.45 0.84 15.75
N PRO A 88 -10.05 -0.27 15.08
CA PRO A 88 -9.10 -1.21 15.67
C PRO A 88 -7.72 -0.59 15.97
N VAL A 89 -7.31 0.38 15.15
CA VAL A 89 -6.03 1.08 15.34
C VAL A 89 -6.17 2.11 16.45
N THR A 90 -7.23 2.91 16.43
CA THR A 90 -7.56 3.90 17.47
C THR A 90 -7.62 3.24 18.84
N ASP A 91 -8.35 2.13 18.99
CA ASP A 91 -8.50 1.41 20.24
C ASP A 91 -7.14 0.92 20.76
N LYS A 92 -6.29 0.38 19.88
CA LYS A 92 -4.95 -0.07 20.26
C LYS A 92 -4.04 1.09 20.67
N LEU A 93 -4.13 2.23 19.99
CA LEU A 93 -3.35 3.43 20.33
C LEU A 93 -3.79 4.02 21.67
N ILE A 94 -5.10 4.09 21.92
CA ILE A 94 -5.65 4.52 23.21
C ILE A 94 -5.21 3.56 24.32
N ALA A 95 -5.34 2.25 24.13
CA ALA A 95 -4.93 1.26 25.13
C ALA A 95 -3.43 1.33 25.46
N ARG A 96 -2.58 1.67 24.48
CA ARG A 96 -1.12 1.70 24.65
C ARG A 96 -0.58 3.04 25.17
N PHE A 97 -1.17 4.15 24.75
CA PHE A 97 -0.64 5.49 24.99
C PHE A 97 -1.60 6.41 25.77
N GLY A 98 -2.86 6.01 25.98
CA GLY A 98 -3.90 6.84 26.60
C GLY A 98 -3.75 7.07 28.10
N GLU A 99 -2.88 6.32 28.79
CA GLU A 99 -2.56 6.57 30.20
C GLU A 99 -1.17 7.18 30.40
N ARG A 100 -0.43 7.42 29.31
CA ARG A 100 0.91 8.01 29.41
C ARG A 100 0.82 9.49 29.74
N GLN A 101 1.80 9.97 30.50
CA GLN A 101 1.89 11.37 30.89
C GLN A 101 2.87 12.11 29.99
N SER A 102 2.53 13.36 29.69
CA SER A 102 3.42 14.31 29.01
C SER A 102 4.71 14.57 29.82
N PRO A 103 5.83 14.94 29.17
CA PRO A 103 5.98 15.26 27.75
C PRO A 103 6.30 14.05 26.86
N VAL A 104 5.98 14.17 25.57
CA VAL A 104 6.39 13.20 24.54
C VAL A 104 7.90 13.22 24.34
N VAL A 105 8.51 12.04 24.37
CA VAL A 105 9.94 11.78 24.12
C VAL A 105 10.11 11.20 22.73
N ASP A 106 10.43 12.05 21.76
CA ASP A 106 10.45 11.69 20.32
C ASP A 106 11.31 10.47 19.99
N ALA A 107 12.46 10.32 20.65
CA ALA A 107 13.39 9.21 20.42
C ALA A 107 12.84 7.83 20.84
N ILE A 108 11.78 7.80 21.67
CA ILE A 108 11.19 6.58 22.22
C ILE A 108 9.76 6.40 21.69
N ASP A 109 8.93 7.42 21.86
CA ASP A 109 7.49 7.32 21.63
C ASP A 109 7.14 7.29 20.14
N LEU A 110 7.86 8.03 19.28
CA LEU A 110 7.58 8.01 17.83
C LEU A 110 7.92 6.65 17.18
N PRO A 111 9.08 6.02 17.44
CA PRO A 111 9.33 4.65 16.99
C PRO A 111 8.27 3.66 17.47
N GLU A 112 7.83 3.77 18.72
CA GLU A 112 6.82 2.88 19.31
C GLU A 112 5.44 3.06 18.67
N LEU A 113 5.03 4.31 18.43
CA LEU A 113 3.82 4.64 17.68
C LEU A 113 3.88 4.01 16.28
N ARG A 114 4.97 4.25 15.54
CA ARG A 114 5.15 3.73 14.18
C ARG A 114 5.13 2.21 14.14
N ALA A 115 5.76 1.55 15.10
CA ALA A 115 5.75 0.09 15.21
C ALA A 115 4.31 -0.41 15.39
N THR A 116 3.58 0.18 16.35
CA THR A 116 2.18 -0.19 16.63
C THR A 116 1.28 0.00 15.41
N MET A 117 1.44 1.12 14.69
CA MET A 117 0.65 1.41 13.49
C MET A 117 1.02 0.51 12.31
N ARG A 118 2.29 0.11 12.16
CA ARG A 118 2.76 -0.77 11.07
C ARG A 118 2.18 -2.18 11.15
N GLU A 119 1.75 -2.62 12.33
CA GLU A 119 1.03 -3.88 12.49
C GLU A 119 -0.30 -3.91 11.73
N PHE A 120 -0.89 -2.73 11.49
CA PHE A 120 -2.10 -2.58 10.69
C PHE A 120 -1.81 -2.05 9.29
N ASP A 121 -1.02 -0.98 9.20
CA ASP A 121 -0.80 -0.23 7.96
C ASP A 121 0.70 0.01 7.70
N PRO A 122 1.30 -0.73 6.76
CA PRO A 122 2.70 -0.52 6.40
C PRO A 122 2.94 0.82 5.68
N LEU A 123 1.93 1.32 4.94
CA LEU A 123 2.04 2.54 4.14
C LEU A 123 1.91 3.83 4.96
N ALA A 124 2.77 4.80 4.66
CA ALA A 124 2.77 6.11 5.33
C ALA A 124 1.48 6.92 5.09
N SER A 125 0.91 6.86 3.89
CA SER A 125 -0.34 7.54 3.53
C SER A 125 -1.55 7.03 4.32
N ARG A 126 -1.61 5.72 4.57
CA ARG A 126 -2.65 5.10 5.41
C ARG A 126 -2.52 5.51 6.86
N ARG A 127 -1.29 5.51 7.39
CA ARG A 127 -1.00 5.98 8.76
C ARG A 127 -1.38 7.44 8.95
N GLU A 128 -1.12 8.31 7.99
CA GLU A 128 -1.57 9.70 8.04
C GLU A 128 -3.08 9.79 8.21
N LYS A 129 -3.85 9.09 7.37
CA LYS A 129 -5.33 9.08 7.45
C LYS A 129 -5.83 8.57 8.80
N VAL A 130 -5.22 7.50 9.32
CA VAL A 130 -5.57 6.95 10.65
C VAL A 130 -5.30 7.98 11.75
N LEU A 131 -4.15 8.67 11.73
CA LEU A 131 -3.83 9.68 12.75
C LEU A 131 -4.74 10.91 12.65
N LEU A 132 -5.10 11.35 11.44
CA LEU A 132 -6.06 12.43 11.25
C LEU A 132 -7.44 12.06 11.79
N ASN A 133 -7.89 10.81 11.57
CA ASN A 133 -9.12 10.31 12.16
C ASN A 133 -9.02 10.24 13.69
N LEU A 134 -7.93 9.69 14.23
CA LEU A 134 -7.68 9.63 15.67
C LEU A 134 -7.78 11.02 16.31
N LEU A 135 -7.12 12.03 15.75
CA LEU A 135 -7.19 13.41 16.27
C LEU A 135 -8.60 14.01 16.23
N SER A 136 -9.48 13.48 15.39
CA SER A 136 -10.89 13.88 15.34
C SER A 136 -11.70 13.16 16.42
N GLU A 137 -11.47 11.86 16.62
CA GLU A 137 -12.11 11.03 17.66
C GLU A 137 -11.69 11.40 19.09
N LEU A 138 -10.45 11.85 19.29
CA LEU A 138 -9.96 12.25 20.62
C LEU A 138 -10.56 13.56 21.12
N ARG A 139 -11.18 14.34 20.24
CA ARG A 139 -11.82 15.61 20.61
C ARG A 139 -13.21 15.35 21.16
N ASP A 140 -13.55 16.04 22.23
CA ASP A 140 -14.93 16.08 22.72
C ASP A 140 -15.84 16.90 21.79
N GLY A 141 -17.14 16.93 22.11
CA GLY A 141 -18.13 17.71 21.34
C GLY A 141 -17.88 19.23 21.33
N GLN A 142 -16.91 19.73 22.10
CA GLN A 142 -16.49 21.14 22.14
C GLN A 142 -15.14 21.35 21.40
N GLY A 143 -14.57 20.30 20.82
CA GLY A 143 -13.32 20.33 20.08
C GLY A 143 -12.06 20.29 20.95
N ALA A 144 -12.20 20.09 22.26
CA ALA A 144 -11.11 20.02 23.22
C ALA A 144 -10.64 18.57 23.44
N VAL A 145 -9.37 18.40 23.82
CA VAL A 145 -8.80 17.08 24.10
C VAL A 145 -8.87 16.81 25.61
N PRO A 146 -9.53 15.73 26.06
CA PRO A 146 -9.58 15.35 27.46
C PRO A 146 -8.18 15.15 28.06
N ALA A 147 -8.03 15.41 29.37
CA ALA A 147 -6.72 15.33 30.05
C ALA A 147 -5.99 13.99 29.86
N GLY A 148 -6.73 12.86 29.86
CA GLY A 148 -6.15 11.54 29.62
C GLY A 148 -5.58 11.36 28.21
N HIS A 149 -6.06 12.11 27.22
CA HIS A 149 -5.67 11.93 25.82
C HIS A 149 -4.64 12.95 25.34
N GLN A 150 -4.19 13.87 26.19
CA GLN A 150 -3.24 14.93 25.80
C GLN A 150 -1.92 14.39 25.29
N PHE A 151 -1.40 13.32 25.91
CA PHE A 151 -0.16 12.69 25.46
C PHE A 151 -0.32 12.11 24.05
N LEU A 152 -1.40 11.35 23.82
CA LEU A 152 -1.66 10.70 22.53
C LEU A 152 -1.95 11.74 21.43
N ASP A 153 -2.70 12.81 21.73
CA ASP A 153 -2.90 13.94 20.79
C ASP A 153 -1.57 14.59 20.41
N ALA A 154 -0.71 14.90 21.39
CA ALA A 154 0.60 15.48 21.14
C ALA A 154 1.50 14.56 20.31
N LEU A 155 1.51 13.26 20.64
CA LEU A 155 2.30 12.24 19.92
C LEU A 155 1.83 12.10 18.46
N ALA A 156 0.52 12.02 18.23
CA ALA A 156 -0.07 11.93 16.90
C ALA A 156 0.25 13.17 16.05
N ARG A 157 0.17 14.38 16.62
CA ARG A 157 0.54 15.63 15.94
C ARG A 157 2.01 15.65 15.52
N ARG A 158 2.91 15.19 16.40
CA ARG A 158 4.34 15.13 16.08
C ARG A 158 4.63 14.17 14.93
N GLU A 159 3.98 13.01 14.90
CA GLU A 159 4.14 12.08 13.78
C GLU A 159 3.56 12.65 12.48
N LEU A 160 2.41 13.34 12.53
CA LEU A 160 1.81 13.99 11.36
C LEU A 160 2.69 15.08 10.75
N MET A 161 3.47 15.81 11.56
CA MET A 161 4.48 16.75 11.07
C MET A 161 5.59 16.07 10.23
N THR A 162 5.77 14.76 10.38
CA THR A 162 6.70 13.96 9.57
C THR A 162 5.99 13.34 8.35
N LEU A 163 4.79 12.79 8.54
CA LEU A 163 4.08 12.05 7.50
C LEU A 163 3.52 12.94 6.38
N ILE A 164 2.93 14.10 6.72
CA ILE A 164 2.29 14.98 5.72
C ILE A 164 3.32 15.46 4.67
N PRO A 165 4.51 15.99 5.06
CA PRO A 165 5.51 16.37 4.07
C PRO A 165 6.02 15.18 3.25
N LEU A 166 6.23 14.02 3.90
CA LEU A 166 6.69 12.81 3.24
C LEU A 166 5.71 12.36 2.15
N ASN A 167 4.42 12.27 2.49
CA ASN A 167 3.40 11.84 1.54
C ASN A 167 3.23 12.86 0.41
N GLY A 168 3.27 14.17 0.72
CA GLY A 168 3.24 15.22 -0.31
C GLY A 168 4.42 15.15 -1.28
N MET A 169 5.62 14.81 -0.80
CA MET A 169 6.80 14.60 -1.65
C MET A 169 6.64 13.37 -2.56
N VAL A 170 6.14 12.26 -2.03
CA VAL A 170 5.87 11.04 -2.81
C VAL A 170 4.84 11.32 -3.91
N ASP A 171 3.74 12.00 -3.57
CA ASP A 171 2.70 12.35 -4.54
C ASP A 171 3.23 13.27 -5.64
N ASN A 172 4.07 14.24 -5.29
CA ASN A 172 4.71 15.13 -6.25
C ASN A 172 5.63 14.34 -7.21
N LEU A 173 6.47 13.46 -6.67
CA LEU A 173 7.35 12.61 -7.47
C LEU A 173 6.56 11.73 -8.43
N MET A 174 5.49 11.09 -7.97
CA MET A 174 4.64 10.25 -8.82
C MET A 174 3.97 11.02 -9.96
N ARG A 175 3.58 12.28 -9.73
CA ARG A 175 2.93 13.12 -10.75
C ARG A 175 3.89 13.73 -11.75
N ASN A 176 5.14 13.98 -11.36
CA ASN A 176 6.13 14.67 -12.18
C ASN A 176 7.29 13.77 -12.65
N SER A 177 7.24 12.47 -12.35
CA SER A 177 8.25 11.48 -12.78
C SER A 177 8.53 11.51 -14.28
N HIS A 178 7.51 11.74 -15.10
CA HIS A 178 7.62 11.79 -16.57
C HIS A 178 8.00 13.17 -17.13
N LYS A 179 8.03 14.23 -16.30
CA LYS A 179 8.39 15.59 -16.75
C LYS A 179 9.86 15.91 -16.61
N LEU A 180 10.63 15.05 -15.94
CA LEU A 180 12.08 15.19 -15.80
C LEU A 180 12.84 14.99 -17.12
N ASP A 181 12.20 14.42 -18.15
CA ASP A 181 12.83 14.07 -19.44
C ASP A 181 12.65 15.13 -20.55
N LEU A 182 12.20 16.36 -20.25
CA LEU A 182 11.84 17.35 -21.29
C LEU A 182 12.65 18.66 -21.27
N GLU A 183 13.83 18.67 -20.66
CA GLU A 183 14.78 19.78 -20.82
C GLU A 183 16.12 19.25 -21.38
N ALA A 184 16.20 19.17 -22.72
CA ALA A 184 17.43 18.99 -23.49
C ALA A 184 17.46 19.97 -24.66
#